data_AF-A0A932GQ32-F1
#
_entry.id   AF-A0A932GQ32-F1
#
_cell.length_a   1.000
_cell.length_b   1.000
_cell.length_c   1.000
_cell.angle_alpha   90.00
_cell.angle_beta   90.00
_cell.angle_gamma   90.00
#
_symmetry.space_group_name_H-M   'P 1'
#
loop_
_entity.id
_entity.type
_entity.pdbx_description
1 polymer ?
#
loop_
_entity_poly.entity_id
_entity_poly.type
_entity_poly.pdbx_seq_one_letter_code
_entity_poly.pdbx_strand_id
1 'polypeptide(L)'
;MATVVAFLRHFLEDRDWAVKSMRRILRGESGFTDQDSREDLFASRLNYLKKKDADGLYKQIAAEMLHGQGGLEVWEIKGAEGELALRVSAPEGKENHYFGVINIGDVSAFKKHLMENLGIEVREDRFTPSLFAAVNAPDSRVNLLIGAKKFIEGWSSWRVSAMGLLNIGKGEGPQVIQLFGRGVRLKGKKWTLKRSAALPEEAPHPEGLDGLETLFIFGWNADYIQSFREMLGQEDLGQELRIPVRKSFDPWPELPIPKPQSGYKVESETWTLSVEPLHVSVDLTPQVTAVSGRDVPTQWMGKRKRVDFSDATNVGLLDLDTLHADLVEYKAARDCGNLYVPRSHLSSILQNSTLSIPADDLFNPHLVQEGALRVLKTYLDRFVACMEREAEGRHLELGSLPAVHDSVVS
;
A
#
# COMPACT_ATOMS: atom_id res chain seq x y z
N MET A 1 -4.82 -9.06 4.70
CA MET A 1 -5.15 -9.08 6.15
C MET A 1 -5.04 -10.45 6.76
N ALA A 2 -5.68 -11.49 6.21
CA ALA A 2 -5.58 -12.86 6.74
C ALA A 2 -4.13 -13.34 6.86
N THR A 3 -3.26 -13.00 5.89
CA THR A 3 -1.81 -13.27 5.94
C THR A 3 -1.13 -12.66 7.18
N VAL A 4 -1.53 -11.45 7.59
CA VAL A 4 -0.98 -10.80 8.79
C VAL A 4 -1.43 -11.53 10.05
N VAL A 5 -2.71 -11.93 10.12
CA VAL A 5 -3.23 -12.74 11.23
C VAL A 5 -2.53 -14.09 11.31
N ALA A 6 -2.31 -14.75 10.17
CA ALA A 6 -1.56 -16.00 10.09
C ALA A 6 -0.11 -15.84 10.57
N PHE A 7 0.55 -14.75 10.17
CA PHE A 7 1.90 -14.42 10.65
C PHE A 7 1.92 -14.21 12.16
N LEU A 8 1.00 -13.41 12.72
CA LEU A 8 0.93 -13.17 14.17
C LEU A 8 0.70 -14.46 14.95
N ARG A 9 -0.17 -15.32 14.44
CA ARG A 9 -0.41 -16.63 15.03
C ARG A 9 0.87 -17.47 15.04
N HIS A 10 1.53 -17.60 13.89
CA HIS A 10 2.76 -18.37 13.80
C HIS A 10 3.88 -17.79 14.67
N PHE A 11 4.00 -16.47 14.73
CA PHE A 11 4.96 -15.77 15.59
C PHE A 11 4.74 -16.07 17.09
N LEU A 12 3.49 -16.16 17.53
CA LEU A 12 3.13 -16.42 18.92
C LEU A 12 3.19 -17.90 19.30
N GLU A 13 2.78 -18.80 18.38
CA GLU A 13 2.66 -20.24 18.63
C GLU A 13 3.97 -21.01 18.36
N ASP A 14 4.81 -20.56 17.42
CA ASP A 14 6.10 -21.16 17.10
C ASP A 14 7.26 -20.24 17.49
N ARG A 15 7.61 -20.27 18.77
CA ARG A 15 8.71 -19.47 19.33
C ARG A 15 10.05 -19.80 18.68
N ASP A 16 10.31 -21.08 18.37
CA ASP A 16 11.62 -21.47 17.83
C ASP A 16 11.82 -20.91 16.42
N TRP A 17 10.78 -20.96 15.59
CA TRP A 17 10.76 -20.28 14.30
C TRP A 17 10.92 -18.76 14.46
N ALA A 18 10.17 -18.14 15.37
CA ALA A 18 10.21 -16.69 15.57
C ALA A 18 11.61 -16.22 16.00
N VAL A 19 12.20 -16.86 17.01
CA VAL A 19 13.54 -16.53 17.52
C VAL A 19 14.61 -16.81 16.45
N LYS A 20 14.49 -17.90 15.68
CA LYS A 20 15.41 -18.18 14.56
C LYS A 20 15.33 -17.10 13.48
N SER A 21 14.13 -16.68 13.12
CA SER A 21 13.90 -15.63 12.12
C SER A 21 14.42 -14.27 12.60
N MET A 22 14.15 -13.90 13.86
CA MET A 22 14.71 -12.69 14.47
C MET A 22 16.23 -12.73 14.51
N ARG A 23 16.85 -13.87 14.85
CA ARG A 23 18.31 -14.02 14.85
C ARG A 23 18.91 -13.80 13.46
N ARG A 24 18.26 -14.24 12.39
CA ARG A 24 18.70 -13.96 11.01
C ARG A 24 18.63 -12.47 10.71
N ILE A 25 17.53 -11.80 11.07
CA ILE A 25 17.37 -10.36 10.87
C ILE A 25 18.44 -9.57 11.64
N LEU A 26 18.69 -9.92 12.91
CA LEU A 26 19.72 -9.25 13.74
C LEU A 26 21.14 -9.44 13.20
N ARG A 27 21.40 -10.51 12.45
CA ARG A 27 22.69 -10.75 11.77
C ARG A 27 22.81 -10.03 10.43
N GLY A 28 21.76 -9.35 9.96
CA GLY A 28 21.72 -8.78 8.62
C GLY A 28 21.54 -9.85 7.54
N GLU A 29 20.80 -10.92 7.85
CA GLU A 29 20.44 -12.00 6.93
C GLU A 29 18.90 -12.09 6.79
N SER A 30 18.22 -10.94 6.78
CA SER A 30 16.76 -10.85 6.63
C SER A 30 16.29 -11.40 5.28
N GLY A 31 17.18 -11.42 4.29
CA GLY A 31 16.88 -11.80 2.91
C GLY A 31 16.56 -10.61 2.00
N PHE A 32 16.58 -9.39 2.53
CA PHE A 32 16.41 -8.14 1.77
C PHE A 32 17.74 -7.39 1.66
N THR A 33 18.46 -7.61 0.57
CA THR A 33 19.79 -7.05 0.31
C THR A 33 19.79 -5.96 -0.75
N ASP A 34 20.58 -4.92 -0.53
CA ASP A 34 20.72 -3.76 -1.40
C ASP A 34 21.39 -4.07 -2.72
N GLN A 35 20.89 -3.42 -3.79
CA GLN A 35 21.41 -3.65 -5.13
C GLN A 35 22.84 -3.13 -5.28
N ASP A 36 23.16 -2.01 -4.63
CA ASP A 36 24.45 -1.35 -4.77
C ASP A 36 25.44 -1.81 -3.69
N SER A 37 25.00 -1.84 -2.43
CA SER A 37 25.90 -2.21 -1.32
C SER A 37 25.92 -3.71 -1.00
N ARG A 38 24.94 -4.50 -1.47
CA ARG A 38 24.66 -5.89 -1.04
C ARG A 38 24.44 -6.05 0.46
N GLU A 39 24.30 -4.96 1.20
CA GLU A 39 24.02 -4.99 2.62
C GLU A 39 22.52 -5.15 2.87
N ASP A 40 22.18 -5.71 4.03
CA ASP A 40 20.81 -5.93 4.44
C ASP A 40 20.10 -4.60 4.81
N LEU A 41 18.88 -4.40 4.30
CA LEU A 41 18.08 -3.18 4.53
C LEU A 41 17.88 -2.83 5.99
N PHE A 42 17.69 -3.86 6.81
CA PHE A 42 17.33 -3.70 8.20
C PHE A 42 18.58 -3.63 9.08
N ALA A 43 19.72 -4.14 8.62
CA ALA A 43 20.94 -4.19 9.41
C ALA A 43 21.41 -2.82 9.90
N SER A 44 21.36 -1.78 9.07
CA SER A 44 21.75 -0.41 9.48
C SER A 44 20.71 0.22 10.41
N ARG A 45 19.42 -0.02 10.16
CA ARG A 45 18.29 0.54 10.92
C ARG A 45 18.10 -0.12 12.28
N LEU A 46 18.47 -1.39 12.41
CA LEU A 46 18.41 -2.18 13.64
C LEU A 46 19.77 -2.26 14.34
N ASN A 47 20.71 -1.36 14.02
CA ASN A 47 22.05 -1.34 14.62
C ASN A 47 22.00 -1.33 16.16
N TYR A 48 21.06 -0.60 16.76
CA TYR A 48 20.86 -0.56 18.21
C TYR A 48 20.40 -1.90 18.82
N LEU A 49 19.84 -2.80 18.00
CA LEU A 49 19.39 -4.14 18.39
C LEU A 49 20.43 -5.23 18.11
N LYS A 50 21.48 -4.98 17.31
CA LYS A 50 22.49 -6.01 16.94
C LYS A 50 23.15 -6.71 18.13
N LYS A 51 23.27 -6.01 19.28
CA LYS A 51 23.86 -6.56 20.51
C LYS A 51 22.85 -7.27 21.43
N LYS A 52 21.56 -7.21 21.10
CA LYS A 52 20.50 -7.85 21.90
C LYS A 52 20.41 -9.32 21.56
N ASP A 53 20.10 -10.13 22.56
CA ASP A 53 19.79 -11.53 22.36
C ASP A 53 18.39 -11.68 21.75
N ALA A 54 18.27 -12.55 20.74
CA ALA A 54 17.03 -12.78 20.00
C ALA A 54 15.93 -13.35 20.91
N ASP A 55 16.30 -14.19 21.88
CA ASP A 55 15.34 -14.78 22.81
C ASP A 55 14.79 -13.74 23.79
N GLY A 56 15.68 -12.93 24.36
CA GLY A 56 15.31 -11.78 25.20
C GLY A 56 14.42 -10.79 24.46
N LEU A 57 14.76 -10.47 23.20
CA LEU A 57 13.97 -9.55 22.38
C LEU A 57 12.58 -10.11 22.05
N TYR A 58 12.48 -11.41 21.73
CA TYR A 58 11.18 -12.06 21.52
C TYR A 58 10.29 -11.94 22.76
N LYS A 59 10.84 -12.25 23.94
CA LYS A 59 10.12 -12.14 25.22
C LYS A 59 9.66 -10.71 25.47
N GLN A 60 10.50 -9.72 25.18
CA GLN A 60 10.17 -8.31 25.33
C GLN A 60 9.04 -7.88 24.39
N ILE A 61 9.11 -8.23 23.10
CA ILE A 61 8.05 -7.93 22.12
C ILE A 61 6.73 -8.58 22.56
N ALA A 62 6.76 -9.84 22.95
CA ALA A 62 5.56 -10.55 23.39
C ALA A 62 4.92 -9.88 24.63
N ALA A 63 5.73 -9.48 25.60
CA ALA A 63 5.23 -8.84 26.83
C ALA A 63 4.74 -7.40 26.60
N GLU A 64 5.51 -6.56 25.91
CA GLU A 64 5.24 -5.12 25.81
C GLU A 64 4.32 -4.77 24.63
N MET A 65 4.46 -5.46 23.50
CA MET A 65 3.69 -5.16 22.28
C MET A 65 2.45 -6.03 22.15
N LEU A 66 2.51 -7.30 22.53
CA LEU A 66 1.41 -8.27 22.35
C LEU A 66 0.65 -8.57 23.66
N HIS A 67 1.09 -8.01 24.79
CA HIS A 67 0.52 -8.22 26.12
C HIS A 67 0.50 -9.68 26.59
N GLY A 68 1.38 -10.54 26.08
CA GLY A 68 1.49 -11.94 26.53
C GLY A 68 2.16 -12.89 25.56
N GLN A 69 2.27 -14.16 25.98
CA GLN A 69 2.68 -15.31 25.17
C GLN A 69 1.61 -16.39 25.25
N GLY A 70 1.34 -17.08 24.14
CA GLY A 70 0.27 -18.08 24.05
C GLY A 70 -0.35 -18.10 22.65
N GLY A 71 -1.55 -18.68 22.54
CA GLY A 71 -2.30 -18.69 21.28
C GLY A 71 -2.84 -17.32 20.88
N LEU A 72 -3.11 -17.13 19.59
CA LEU A 72 -3.78 -15.92 19.09
C LEU A 72 -5.30 -16.08 19.17
N GLU A 73 -5.96 -15.10 19.80
CA GLU A 73 -7.42 -15.01 19.86
C GLU A 73 -7.93 -13.84 19.01
N VAL A 74 -9.05 -14.07 18.34
CA VAL A 74 -9.77 -13.05 17.58
C VAL A 74 -11.17 -12.88 18.16
N TRP A 75 -11.54 -11.64 18.46
CA TRP A 75 -12.81 -11.28 19.09
C TRP A 75 -13.52 -10.23 18.25
N GLU A 76 -14.80 -10.41 17.94
CA GLU A 76 -15.63 -9.38 17.32
C GLU A 76 -16.16 -8.42 18.39
N ILE A 77 -15.89 -7.13 18.20
CA ILE A 77 -16.38 -6.09 19.10
C ILE A 77 -17.77 -5.66 18.65
N LYS A 78 -18.83 -6.16 19.31
CA LYS A 78 -20.21 -5.80 18.95
C LYS A 78 -20.55 -4.33 19.23
N GLY A 79 -19.78 -3.67 20.10
CA GLY A 79 -19.89 -2.24 20.37
C GLY A 79 -19.42 -1.34 19.22
N ALA A 80 -18.84 -1.89 18.15
CA ALA A 80 -18.36 -1.15 17.00
C ALA A 80 -18.45 -1.97 15.71
N GLU A 81 -19.18 -1.45 14.72
CA GLU A 81 -19.38 -2.16 13.46
C GLU A 81 -18.05 -2.29 12.68
N GLY A 82 -17.74 -3.51 12.24
CA GLY A 82 -16.55 -3.78 11.43
C GLY A 82 -15.26 -4.00 12.23
N GLU A 83 -15.31 -4.05 13.56
CA GLU A 83 -14.11 -4.21 14.40
C GLU A 83 -13.91 -5.64 14.92
N LEU A 84 -12.70 -6.16 14.69
CA LEU A 84 -12.20 -7.38 15.33
C LEU A 84 -10.97 -7.04 16.17
N ALA A 85 -10.94 -7.46 17.43
CA ALA A 85 -9.82 -7.30 18.32
C ALA A 85 -8.93 -8.55 18.36
N LEU A 86 -7.63 -8.31 18.57
CA LEU A 86 -6.61 -9.34 18.69
C LEU A 86 -6.06 -9.37 20.11
N ARG A 87 -5.98 -10.57 20.69
CA ARG A 87 -5.47 -10.80 22.05
C ARG A 87 -4.69 -12.10 22.11
N VAL A 88 -3.70 -12.18 23.00
CA VAL A 88 -3.02 -13.43 23.33
C VAL A 88 -3.82 -14.20 24.37
N SER A 89 -4.04 -15.50 24.17
CA SER A 89 -4.69 -16.37 25.15
C SER A 89 -3.98 -16.30 26.50
N ALA A 90 -4.77 -16.16 27.55
CA ALA A 90 -4.29 -16.15 28.92
C ALA A 90 -4.58 -17.50 29.60
N PRO A 91 -3.79 -17.88 30.62
CA PRO A 91 -4.13 -19.00 31.50
C PRO A 91 -5.52 -18.80 32.14
N GLU A 92 -6.18 -19.89 32.50
CA GLU A 92 -7.54 -19.88 33.07
C GLU A 92 -7.71 -18.82 34.19
N GLY A 93 -8.76 -18.00 34.07
CA GLY A 93 -9.12 -16.99 35.07
C GLY A 93 -8.43 -15.63 34.93
N LYS A 94 -7.60 -15.42 33.90
CA LYS A 94 -7.06 -14.09 33.55
C LYS A 94 -7.47 -13.69 32.14
N GLU A 95 -7.64 -12.40 31.92
CA GLU A 95 -7.84 -11.82 30.60
C GLU A 95 -6.66 -10.91 30.28
N ASN A 96 -6.01 -11.15 29.14
CA ASN A 96 -5.02 -10.21 28.61
C ASN A 96 -5.71 -9.01 27.96
N HIS A 97 -4.95 -7.95 27.72
CA HIS A 97 -5.46 -6.78 27.00
C HIS A 97 -5.43 -7.01 25.49
N TYR A 98 -6.37 -6.42 24.78
CA TYR A 98 -6.31 -6.35 23.32
C TYR A 98 -5.08 -5.56 22.89
N PHE A 99 -4.22 -6.19 22.08
CA PHE A 99 -3.00 -5.54 21.56
C PHE A 99 -3.21 -4.99 20.15
N GLY A 100 -4.21 -5.49 19.43
CA GLY A 100 -4.47 -5.07 18.06
C GLY A 100 -5.94 -4.98 17.73
N VAL A 101 -6.27 -4.19 16.71
CA VAL A 101 -7.61 -4.09 16.15
C VAL A 101 -7.55 -4.15 14.62
N ILE A 102 -8.47 -4.91 14.05
CA ILE A 102 -8.72 -5.05 12.62
C ILE A 102 -10.02 -4.32 12.30
N ASN A 103 -9.99 -3.37 11.37
CA ASN A 103 -11.20 -2.72 10.85
C ASN A 103 -11.47 -3.16 9.40
N ILE A 104 -12.64 -3.75 9.17
CA ILE A 104 -13.05 -4.33 7.88
C ILE A 104 -14.50 -4.00 7.55
N GLY A 105 -14.83 -4.02 6.25
CA GLY A 105 -16.20 -3.81 5.77
C GLY A 105 -17.10 -5.03 5.98
N ASP A 106 -16.59 -6.23 5.71
CA ASP A 106 -17.36 -7.48 5.80
C ASP A 106 -16.75 -8.43 6.84
N VAL A 107 -17.27 -8.35 8.07
CA VAL A 107 -16.83 -9.19 9.19
C VAL A 107 -17.20 -10.65 8.96
N SER A 108 -18.38 -10.92 8.43
CA SER A 108 -18.91 -12.27 8.24
C SER A 108 -18.05 -13.08 7.27
N ALA A 109 -17.70 -12.52 6.12
CA ALA A 109 -16.82 -13.18 5.15
C ALA A 109 -15.42 -13.42 5.74
N PHE A 110 -14.89 -12.45 6.50
CA PHE A 110 -13.57 -12.60 7.11
C PHE A 110 -13.55 -13.66 8.22
N LYS A 111 -14.59 -13.75 9.06
CA LYS A 111 -14.74 -14.83 10.06
C LYS A 111 -14.72 -16.20 9.42
N LYS A 112 -15.52 -16.38 8.35
CA LYS A 112 -15.56 -17.64 7.60
C LYS A 112 -14.18 -18.00 7.06
N HIS A 113 -13.48 -17.05 6.46
CA HIS A 113 -12.12 -17.25 5.96
C HIS A 113 -11.12 -17.60 7.07
N LEU A 114 -11.19 -16.96 8.24
CA LEU A 114 -10.32 -17.28 9.39
C LEU A 114 -10.56 -18.71 9.89
N MET A 115 -11.81 -19.16 9.92
CA MET A 115 -12.17 -20.51 10.33
C MET A 115 -11.73 -21.56 9.31
N GLU A 116 -12.01 -21.36 8.02
CA GLU A 116 -11.72 -22.34 6.96
C GLU A 116 -10.21 -22.48 6.68
N ASN A 117 -9.47 -21.37 6.66
CA ASN A 117 -8.08 -21.38 6.22
C ASN A 117 -7.07 -21.37 7.37
N LEU A 118 -7.46 -20.83 8.54
CA LEU A 118 -6.59 -20.80 9.72
C LEU A 118 -7.14 -21.64 10.87
N GLY A 119 -8.40 -22.08 10.88
CA GLY A 119 -8.96 -22.77 12.03
C GLY A 119 -9.08 -21.87 13.27
N ILE A 120 -9.18 -20.56 13.09
CA ILE A 120 -9.36 -19.59 14.18
C ILE A 120 -10.85 -19.31 14.36
N GLU A 121 -11.40 -19.64 15.52
CA GLU A 121 -12.76 -19.29 15.89
C GLU A 121 -12.83 -17.84 16.40
N VAL A 122 -13.77 -17.07 15.87
CA VAL A 122 -13.96 -15.66 16.27
C VAL A 122 -15.04 -15.57 17.35
N ARG A 123 -14.62 -15.18 18.55
CA ARG A 123 -15.49 -14.97 19.72
C ARG A 123 -16.18 -13.61 19.66
N GLU A 124 -17.17 -13.37 20.53
CA GLU A 124 -17.88 -12.10 20.61
C GLU A 124 -17.57 -11.37 21.92
N ASP A 125 -17.27 -10.08 21.84
CA ASP A 125 -17.19 -9.15 22.96
C ASP A 125 -18.30 -8.11 22.81
N ARG A 126 -19.20 -8.04 23.80
CA ARG A 126 -20.34 -7.13 23.81
C ARG A 126 -20.17 -5.93 24.74
N PHE A 127 -19.09 -5.93 25.51
CA PHE A 127 -18.88 -4.96 26.59
C PHE A 127 -17.84 -3.90 26.19
N THR A 128 -16.85 -4.29 25.41
CA THR A 128 -15.80 -3.39 24.97
C THR A 128 -16.33 -2.40 23.91
N PRO A 129 -16.15 -1.07 24.09
CA PRO A 129 -16.45 -0.08 23.06
C PRO A 129 -15.40 -0.10 21.93
N SER A 130 -15.57 0.73 20.90
CA SER A 130 -14.62 0.82 19.76
C SER A 130 -13.17 0.99 20.23
N LEU A 131 -12.33 0.01 19.91
CA LEU A 131 -10.89 0.07 20.16
C LEU A 131 -10.22 1.03 19.17
N PHE A 132 -10.76 1.12 17.96
CA PHE A 132 -10.26 2.03 16.94
C PHE A 132 -10.45 3.49 17.35
N ALA A 133 -11.62 3.87 17.86
CA ALA A 133 -11.88 5.23 18.35
C ALA A 133 -10.97 5.59 19.54
N ALA A 134 -10.67 4.60 20.39
CA ALA A 134 -9.80 4.78 21.56
C ALA A 134 -8.29 4.73 21.24
N VAL A 135 -7.88 4.48 19.99
CA VAL A 135 -6.45 4.30 19.65
C VAL A 135 -5.59 5.53 19.96
N ASN A 136 -6.16 6.72 19.94
CA ASN A 136 -5.44 7.96 20.22
C ASN A 136 -5.36 8.31 21.71
N ALA A 137 -6.05 7.55 22.58
CA ALA A 137 -6.01 7.81 24.00
C ALA A 137 -4.59 7.53 24.57
N PRO A 138 -4.09 8.36 25.50
CA PRO A 138 -2.75 8.19 26.07
C PRO A 138 -2.53 6.83 26.76
N ASP A 139 -3.59 6.23 27.27
CA ASP A 139 -3.62 4.94 27.98
C ASP A 139 -4.04 3.77 27.07
N SER A 140 -4.19 4.02 25.77
CA SER A 140 -4.56 2.99 24.81
C SER A 140 -3.49 1.91 24.71
N ARG A 141 -3.93 0.66 24.91
CA ARG A 141 -3.06 -0.53 24.88
C ARG A 141 -2.97 -1.16 23.49
N VAL A 142 -3.68 -0.60 22.51
CA VAL A 142 -3.60 -1.04 21.12
C VAL A 142 -2.28 -0.56 20.54
N ASN A 143 -1.48 -1.50 20.07
CA ASN A 143 -0.17 -1.30 19.45
C ASN A 143 -0.17 -1.66 17.96
N LEU A 144 -1.15 -2.46 17.51
CA LEU A 144 -1.25 -2.90 16.12
C LEU A 144 -2.62 -2.55 15.52
N LEU A 145 -2.59 -1.92 14.35
CA LEU A 145 -3.78 -1.59 13.57
C LEU A 145 -3.70 -2.29 12.22
N ILE A 146 -4.78 -2.97 11.83
CA ILE A 146 -4.86 -3.65 10.53
C ILE A 146 -6.14 -3.23 9.83
N GLY A 147 -6.05 -2.91 8.54
CA GLY A 147 -7.16 -3.22 7.65
C GLY A 147 -7.20 -2.42 6.34
N ALA A 148 -8.42 -2.16 5.85
CA ALA A 148 -8.69 -1.77 4.46
C ALA A 148 -8.89 -0.26 4.25
N LYS A 149 -9.25 0.14 3.02
CA LYS A 149 -9.52 1.50 2.52
C LYS A 149 -10.13 2.51 3.51
N LYS A 150 -10.95 2.08 4.48
CA LYS A 150 -11.46 2.93 5.58
C LYS A 150 -10.36 3.69 6.36
N PHE A 151 -9.11 3.23 6.39
CA PHE A 151 -8.00 3.93 7.04
C PHE A 151 -7.45 5.15 6.28
N ILE A 152 -7.70 5.21 4.98
CA ILE A 152 -7.22 6.30 4.12
C ILE A 152 -8.05 7.57 4.40
N GLU A 153 -9.36 7.43 4.59
CA GLU A 153 -10.26 8.58 4.57
C GLU A 153 -10.37 9.28 5.94
N GLY A 154 -10.31 8.55 7.07
CA GLY A 154 -10.74 9.09 8.38
C GLY A 154 -9.79 8.97 9.57
N TRP A 155 -8.51 8.63 9.39
CA TRP A 155 -7.61 8.36 10.52
C TRP A 155 -6.39 9.28 10.60
N SER A 156 -6.16 9.88 11.78
CA SER A 156 -4.95 10.62 12.16
C SER A 156 -4.53 10.20 13.57
N SER A 157 -3.30 9.69 13.72
CA SER A 157 -2.73 9.32 15.01
C SER A 157 -1.27 9.76 15.12
N TRP A 158 -0.91 10.29 16.29
CA TRP A 158 0.47 10.66 16.64
C TRP A 158 1.30 9.47 17.15
N ARG A 159 0.67 8.30 17.34
CA ARG A 159 1.29 7.10 17.91
C ARG A 159 1.92 6.19 16.86
N VAL A 160 1.82 6.55 15.58
CA VAL A 160 2.27 5.72 14.47
C VAL A 160 3.77 5.85 14.30
N SER A 161 4.49 4.76 14.57
CA SER A 161 5.94 4.67 14.33
C SER A 161 6.29 3.78 13.14
N ALA A 162 5.40 2.86 12.75
CA ALA A 162 5.59 1.97 11.62
C ALA A 162 4.31 1.80 10.82
N MET A 163 4.44 1.75 9.50
CA MET A 163 3.35 1.57 8.54
C MET A 163 3.75 0.49 7.53
N GLY A 164 2.96 -0.58 7.48
CA GLY A 164 3.10 -1.66 6.51
C GLY A 164 1.97 -1.59 5.48
N LEU A 165 2.34 -1.46 4.21
CA LEU A 165 1.41 -1.34 3.10
C LEU A 165 1.49 -2.60 2.24
N LEU A 166 0.39 -3.35 2.21
CA LEU A 166 0.31 -4.66 1.55
C LEU A 166 -0.79 -4.63 0.49
N ASN A 167 -0.48 -5.10 -0.72
CA ASN A 167 -1.43 -5.25 -1.84
C ASN A 167 -2.19 -3.95 -2.19
N ILE A 168 -1.48 -2.82 -2.20
CA ILE A 168 -2.06 -1.53 -2.60
C ILE A 168 -2.02 -1.41 -4.13
N GLY A 169 -3.18 -1.11 -4.73
CA GLY A 169 -3.31 -0.95 -6.18
C GLY A 169 -2.69 0.36 -6.70
N LYS A 170 -2.31 0.38 -7.98
CA LYS A 170 -1.68 1.55 -8.64
C LYS A 170 -2.53 2.83 -8.58
N GLY A 171 -3.86 2.73 -8.48
CA GLY A 171 -4.78 3.87 -8.41
C GLY A 171 -4.93 4.51 -7.02
N GLU A 172 -4.40 3.89 -5.96
CA GLU A 172 -4.52 4.38 -4.58
C GLU A 172 -3.40 5.38 -4.21
N GLY A 173 -2.50 5.71 -5.15
CA GLY A 173 -1.31 6.54 -4.91
C GLY A 173 -1.59 7.84 -4.14
N PRO A 174 -2.51 8.70 -4.60
CA PRO A 174 -2.83 9.96 -3.90
C PRO A 174 -3.31 9.76 -2.46
N GLN A 175 -4.11 8.72 -2.25
CA GLN A 175 -4.69 8.34 -0.97
C GLN A 175 -3.64 7.82 0.02
N VAL A 176 -2.70 7.00 -0.47
CA VAL A 176 -1.53 6.52 0.30
C VAL A 176 -0.62 7.68 0.69
N ILE A 177 -0.43 8.65 -0.20
CA ILE A 177 0.40 9.83 0.08
C ILE A 177 -0.23 10.70 1.17
N GLN A 178 -1.55 10.89 1.14
CA GLN A 178 -2.26 11.56 2.23
C GLN A 178 -2.08 10.82 3.57
N LEU A 179 -2.10 9.48 3.56
CA LEU A 179 -1.84 8.67 4.75
C LEU A 179 -0.42 8.89 5.29
N PHE A 180 0.60 8.99 4.43
CA PHE A 180 1.96 9.33 4.85
C PHE A 180 2.04 10.72 5.46
N GLY A 181 1.42 11.73 4.83
CA GLY A 181 1.34 13.09 5.37
C GLY A 181 0.67 13.17 6.75
N ARG A 182 -0.18 12.20 7.10
CA ARG A 182 -0.74 12.05 8.45
C ARG A 182 0.21 11.31 9.40
N GLY A 183 0.93 10.30 8.92
CA GLY A 183 1.87 9.50 9.72
C GLY A 183 3.19 10.20 10.07
N VAL A 184 3.67 11.13 9.23
CA VAL A 184 4.95 11.85 9.48
C VAL A 184 4.80 12.97 10.52
N ARG A 185 3.58 13.27 10.95
CA ARG A 185 3.30 14.34 11.90
C ARG A 185 3.77 13.93 13.29
N LEU A 186 4.55 14.80 13.92
CA LEU A 186 5.01 14.62 15.30
C LEU A 186 4.28 15.59 16.20
N LYS A 187 3.84 15.11 17.37
CA LYS A 187 3.21 15.97 18.38
C LYS A 187 4.21 17.02 18.90
N GLY A 188 5.49 16.64 19.00
CA GLY A 188 6.56 17.46 19.55
C GLY A 188 6.40 17.74 21.05
N LYS A 189 7.50 18.12 21.70
CA LYS A 189 7.45 18.53 23.12
C LYS A 189 6.65 19.81 23.24
N LYS A 190 5.72 19.90 24.21
CA LYS A 190 4.84 21.07 24.41
C LYS A 190 4.14 21.55 23.12
N TRP A 191 3.76 20.63 22.22
CA TRP A 191 3.06 20.95 20.97
C TRP A 191 3.89 21.75 19.96
N THR A 192 5.21 21.70 20.06
CA THR A 192 6.12 22.41 19.14
C THR A 192 6.17 21.81 17.74
N LEU A 193 5.68 20.58 17.54
CA LEU A 193 5.81 19.79 16.31
C LEU A 193 7.27 19.53 15.87
N LYS A 194 8.25 19.87 16.72
CA LYS A 194 9.69 19.72 16.44
C LYS A 194 10.20 18.35 16.89
N ARG A 195 11.16 17.83 16.13
CA ARG A 195 12.01 16.70 16.52
C ARG A 195 13.04 17.14 17.54
N SER A 196 13.51 16.20 18.35
CA SER A 196 14.63 16.37 19.28
C SER A 196 15.85 17.03 18.63
N ALA A 197 16.23 16.62 17.42
CA ALA A 197 17.35 17.21 16.67
C ALA A 197 17.21 18.72 16.36
N ALA A 198 15.99 19.25 16.37
CA ALA A 198 15.70 20.68 16.16
C ALA A 198 15.57 21.47 17.47
N LEU A 199 15.89 20.84 18.62
CA LEU A 199 15.87 21.42 19.96
C LEU A 199 17.22 21.17 20.69
N PRO A 200 18.38 21.51 20.07
CA PRO A 200 19.70 21.24 20.67
C PRO A 200 19.89 21.93 22.03
N GLU A 201 19.20 23.06 22.27
CA GLU A 201 19.19 23.79 23.53
C GLU A 201 18.57 23.01 24.70
N GLU A 202 17.79 21.96 24.43
CA GLU A 202 17.15 21.11 25.43
C GLU A 202 17.84 19.74 25.61
N ALA A 203 19.05 19.57 25.07
CA ALA A 203 19.86 18.38 25.28
C ALA A 203 20.30 18.23 26.76
N PRO A 204 20.55 16.99 27.26
CA PRO A 204 20.48 15.72 26.53
C PRO A 204 19.05 15.17 26.40
N HIS A 205 18.74 14.61 25.23
CA HIS A 205 17.48 13.92 24.98
C HIS A 205 17.55 12.45 25.41
N PRO A 206 16.41 11.79 25.71
CA PRO A 206 16.36 10.36 25.99
C PRO A 206 16.96 9.52 24.85
N GLU A 207 17.69 8.46 25.22
CA GLU A 207 18.29 7.54 24.26
C GLU A 207 17.22 6.81 23.42
N GLY A 208 17.43 6.70 22.11
CA GLY A 208 16.51 6.04 21.18
C GLY A 208 15.27 6.85 20.77
N LEU A 209 15.16 8.11 21.19
CA LEU A 209 14.04 8.99 20.84
C LEU A 209 13.97 9.27 19.32
N ASP A 210 15.13 9.33 18.65
CA ASP A 210 15.27 9.46 17.21
C ASP A 210 14.54 8.35 16.44
N GLY A 211 14.64 7.11 16.93
CA GLY A 211 13.91 5.96 16.36
C GLY A 211 12.40 6.09 16.52
N LEU A 212 11.92 6.65 17.64
CA LEU A 212 10.50 6.91 17.88
C LEU A 212 9.97 8.11 17.09
N GLU A 213 10.82 9.08 16.77
CA GLU A 213 10.50 10.24 15.93
C GLU A 213 10.55 9.94 14.42
N THR A 214 10.96 8.72 14.07
CA THR A 214 11.08 8.25 12.68
C THR A 214 9.90 7.36 12.33
N LEU A 215 9.12 7.77 11.33
CA LEU A 215 8.11 6.91 10.72
C LEU A 215 8.79 5.92 9.76
N PHE A 216 8.65 4.63 10.05
CA PHE A 216 9.09 3.57 9.15
C PHE A 216 7.97 3.16 8.20
N ILE A 217 8.20 3.27 6.90
CA ILE A 217 7.25 2.83 5.86
C ILE A 217 7.84 1.64 5.12
N PHE A 218 7.04 0.57 5.02
CA PHE A 218 7.34 -0.62 4.26
C PHE A 218 6.22 -0.89 3.27
N GLY A 219 6.58 -1.19 2.02
CA GLY A 219 5.64 -1.53 0.97
C GLY A 219 6.00 -2.85 0.28
N TRP A 220 4.99 -3.67 0.00
CA TRP A 220 5.10 -4.87 -0.84
C TRP A 220 4.54 -4.58 -2.23
N ASN A 221 5.34 -4.72 -3.29
CA ASN A 221 4.98 -4.40 -4.69
C ASN A 221 4.55 -2.93 -4.88
N ALA A 222 5.41 -2.01 -4.45
CA ALA A 222 5.02 -0.65 -4.11
C ALA A 222 5.49 0.42 -5.11
N ASP A 223 4.93 0.42 -6.33
CA ASP A 223 5.14 1.49 -7.31
C ASP A 223 4.80 2.89 -6.72
N TYR A 224 3.89 2.96 -5.74
CA TYR A 224 3.46 4.20 -5.09
C TYR A 224 4.53 4.87 -4.21
N ILE A 225 5.55 4.14 -3.73
CA ILE A 225 6.63 4.76 -2.95
C ILE A 225 7.48 5.65 -3.86
N GLN A 226 7.66 5.25 -5.11
CA GLN A 226 8.35 6.07 -6.12
C GLN A 226 7.57 7.36 -6.38
N SER A 227 6.25 7.27 -6.62
CA SER A 227 5.40 8.45 -6.79
C SER A 227 5.37 9.36 -5.55
N PHE A 228 5.42 8.79 -4.34
CA PHE A 228 5.55 9.57 -3.12
C PHE A 228 6.87 10.35 -3.06
N ARG A 229 7.99 9.73 -3.45
CA ARG A 229 9.27 10.46 -3.56
C ARG A 229 9.24 11.55 -4.62
N GLU A 230 8.68 11.27 -5.79
CA GLU A 230 8.58 12.26 -6.87
C GLU A 230 7.80 13.49 -6.40
N MET A 231 6.72 13.28 -5.63
CA MET A 231 6.00 14.37 -4.96
C MET A 231 6.88 15.07 -3.92
N LEU A 232 7.50 14.34 -2.98
CA LEU A 232 8.37 14.94 -1.96
C LEU A 232 9.60 15.66 -2.54
N GLY A 233 10.05 15.26 -3.73
CA GLY A 233 11.15 15.90 -4.45
C GLY A 233 10.72 17.12 -5.26
N GLN A 234 9.44 17.20 -5.65
CA GLN A 234 8.83 18.39 -6.22
C GLN A 234 8.44 19.40 -5.13
N GLU A 235 8.10 18.93 -3.94
CA GLU A 235 7.91 19.79 -2.77
C GLU A 235 9.29 20.19 -2.22
N ASP A 236 9.64 21.48 -2.30
CA ASP A 236 10.84 22.05 -1.67
C ASP A 236 10.69 22.04 -0.13
N LEU A 237 10.77 20.84 0.47
CA LEU A 237 10.61 20.59 1.89
C LEU A 237 11.85 21.11 2.64
N GLY A 238 11.90 22.41 2.86
CA GLY A 238 12.96 23.02 3.66
C GLY A 238 13.04 24.54 3.65
N GLN A 239 12.35 25.22 2.72
CA GLN A 239 12.38 26.68 2.67
C GLN A 239 11.10 27.26 3.27
N GLU A 240 11.21 27.91 4.43
CA GLU A 240 10.15 28.78 4.96
C GLU A 240 10.02 30.01 4.03
N LEU A 241 9.21 29.86 2.97
CA LEU A 241 8.84 30.97 2.11
C LEU A 241 7.72 31.75 2.80
N ARG A 242 8.06 32.93 3.32
CA ARG A 242 7.06 33.96 3.56
C ARG A 242 6.59 34.48 2.21
N ILE A 243 5.49 33.93 1.72
CA ILE A 243 4.82 34.40 0.51
C ILE A 243 3.94 35.59 0.91
N PRO A 244 4.32 36.85 0.60
CA PRO A 244 3.41 37.96 0.78
C PRO A 244 2.26 37.79 -0.22
N VAL A 245 1.07 37.44 0.28
CA VAL A 245 -0.13 37.34 -0.55
C VAL A 245 -0.51 38.75 -0.98
N ARG A 246 -0.17 39.10 -2.22
CA ARG A 246 -0.73 40.25 -2.90
C ARG A 246 -1.72 39.71 -3.93
N LYS A 247 -2.96 40.20 -3.90
CA LYS A 247 -3.88 40.03 -5.01
C LYS A 247 -3.33 40.85 -6.17
N SER A 248 -2.58 40.19 -7.06
CA SER A 248 -1.96 40.86 -8.21
C SER A 248 -2.96 41.19 -9.32
N PHE A 249 -4.17 40.64 -9.25
CA PHE A 249 -5.22 40.83 -10.24
C PHE A 249 -6.58 40.99 -9.56
N ASP A 250 -7.45 41.82 -10.15
CA ASP A 250 -8.90 41.71 -9.93
C ASP A 250 -9.35 40.28 -10.32
N PRO A 251 -10.38 39.71 -9.67
CA PRO A 251 -10.89 38.40 -10.06
C PRO A 251 -11.19 38.41 -11.57
N TRP A 252 -10.48 37.58 -12.34
CA TRP A 252 -10.80 37.43 -13.76
C TRP A 252 -12.24 36.95 -13.86
N PRO A 253 -13.13 37.69 -14.53
CA PRO A 253 -14.54 37.35 -14.55
C PRO A 253 -14.79 36.00 -15.26
N GLU A 254 -13.97 35.66 -16.26
CA GLU A 254 -14.05 34.41 -17.02
C GLU A 254 -12.67 33.94 -17.46
N LEU A 255 -12.31 32.69 -17.14
CA LEU A 255 -11.09 32.06 -17.65
C LEU A 255 -11.46 31.21 -18.89
N PRO A 256 -10.86 31.45 -20.07
CA PRO A 256 -11.11 30.61 -21.23
C PRO A 256 -10.48 29.23 -20.98
N ILE A 257 -11.31 28.19 -20.99
CA ILE A 257 -10.89 26.79 -20.86
C ILE A 257 -11.40 25.98 -22.05
N PRO A 258 -10.60 25.04 -22.58
CA PRO A 258 -11.09 24.09 -23.56
C PRO A 258 -12.17 23.22 -22.90
N LYS A 259 -13.38 23.21 -23.46
CA LYS A 259 -14.49 22.35 -23.04
C LYS A 259 -14.91 21.46 -24.21
N PRO A 260 -15.31 20.20 -23.97
CA PRO A 260 -15.96 19.40 -25.00
C PRO A 260 -17.23 20.11 -25.52
N GLN A 261 -17.45 20.02 -26.83
CA GLN A 261 -18.60 20.58 -27.53
C GLN A 261 -19.91 20.11 -26.91
N SER A 262 -20.86 21.04 -26.73
CA SER A 262 -22.14 20.74 -26.07
C SER A 262 -22.92 19.65 -26.83
N GLY A 263 -23.21 18.54 -26.14
CA GLY A 263 -23.96 17.40 -26.68
C GLY A 263 -23.10 16.28 -27.28
N TYR A 264 -21.78 16.46 -27.39
CA TYR A 264 -20.87 15.37 -27.74
C TYR A 264 -20.71 14.41 -26.56
N LYS A 265 -20.83 13.12 -26.86
CA LYS A 265 -20.71 12.01 -25.91
C LYS A 265 -19.71 11.02 -26.46
N VAL A 266 -18.60 10.84 -25.78
CA VAL A 266 -17.51 9.96 -26.19
C VAL A 266 -18.01 8.50 -26.32
N GLU A 267 -19.02 8.14 -25.53
CA GLU A 267 -19.67 6.82 -25.53
C GLU A 267 -20.43 6.51 -26.82
N SER A 268 -20.66 7.52 -27.69
CA SER A 268 -21.29 7.34 -29.00
C SER A 268 -20.32 6.91 -30.10
N GLU A 269 -19.00 7.04 -29.89
CA GLU A 269 -17.99 6.53 -30.82
C GLU A 269 -17.74 5.06 -30.59
N THR A 270 -17.49 4.28 -31.65
CA THR A 270 -17.11 2.86 -31.53
C THR A 270 -15.66 2.67 -31.96
N TRP A 271 -14.87 1.99 -31.13
CA TRP A 271 -13.45 1.75 -31.40
C TRP A 271 -13.14 0.26 -31.44
N THR A 272 -12.07 -0.10 -32.14
CA THR A 272 -11.54 -1.46 -32.14
C THR A 272 -10.13 -1.42 -31.58
N LEU A 273 -9.86 -2.26 -30.57
CA LEU A 273 -8.53 -2.37 -29.97
C LEU A 273 -7.53 -2.80 -31.05
N SER A 274 -6.61 -1.91 -31.40
CA SER A 274 -5.54 -2.12 -32.37
C SER A 274 -4.19 -2.34 -31.67
N VAL A 275 -3.26 -2.94 -32.40
CA VAL A 275 -1.87 -3.10 -31.95
C VAL A 275 -1.12 -1.80 -32.29
N GLU A 276 -1.01 -0.93 -31.30
CA GLU A 276 -0.27 0.31 -31.34
C GLU A 276 1.07 0.16 -30.60
N PRO A 277 2.07 1.02 -30.89
CA PRO A 277 3.37 1.00 -30.20
C PRO A 277 3.27 1.57 -28.77
N LEU A 278 2.24 1.20 -28.02
CA LEU A 278 2.06 1.54 -26.61
C LEU A 278 2.87 0.56 -25.76
N HIS A 279 4.03 0.99 -25.28
CA HIS A 279 4.88 0.14 -24.45
C HIS A 279 4.31 0.02 -23.02
N VAL A 280 3.84 -1.18 -22.67
CA VAL A 280 3.37 -1.53 -21.32
C VAL A 280 4.39 -2.40 -20.62
N SER A 281 4.74 -2.04 -19.38
CA SER A 281 5.63 -2.81 -18.52
C SER A 281 4.89 -3.19 -17.23
N VAL A 282 4.86 -4.49 -16.92
CA VAL A 282 4.31 -5.04 -15.67
C VAL A 282 5.40 -5.88 -15.02
N ASP A 283 5.59 -5.69 -13.72
CA ASP A 283 6.53 -6.48 -12.93
C ASP A 283 5.78 -7.12 -11.75
N LEU A 284 5.86 -8.45 -11.66
CA LEU A 284 5.26 -9.23 -10.58
C LEU A 284 6.29 -9.67 -9.53
N THR A 285 7.56 -9.32 -9.72
CA THR A 285 8.61 -9.66 -8.77
C THR A 285 8.34 -8.96 -7.44
N PRO A 286 8.36 -9.67 -6.29
CA PRO A 286 8.17 -9.05 -5.00
C PRO A 286 9.16 -7.91 -4.75
N GLN A 287 8.64 -6.69 -4.60
CA GLN A 287 9.45 -5.51 -4.28
C GLN A 287 9.24 -5.10 -2.83
N VAL A 288 10.33 -4.88 -2.11
CA VAL A 288 10.33 -4.20 -0.80
C VAL A 288 11.08 -2.90 -0.94
N THR A 289 10.39 -1.80 -0.65
CA THR A 289 11.00 -0.48 -0.59
C THR A 289 10.94 0.02 0.84
N ALA A 290 12.09 0.45 1.38
CA ALA A 290 12.20 0.94 2.74
C ALA A 290 12.68 2.40 2.70
N VAL A 291 11.86 3.34 3.13
CA VAL A 291 12.22 4.78 3.14
C VAL A 291 12.70 5.17 4.54
N SER A 292 13.81 5.90 4.63
CA SER A 292 14.25 6.58 5.86
C SER A 292 15.08 7.80 5.47
N GLY A 293 14.61 9.00 5.78
CA GLY A 293 15.28 10.24 5.36
C GLY A 293 15.29 10.44 3.83
N ARG A 294 16.42 10.93 3.28
CA ARG A 294 16.58 11.26 1.85
C ARG A 294 16.83 10.04 0.94
N ASP A 295 17.25 8.90 1.49
CA ASP A 295 17.61 7.72 0.71
C ASP A 295 16.50 6.66 0.71
N VAL A 296 16.29 6.08 -0.48
CA VAL A 296 15.32 5.01 -0.70
C VAL A 296 16.00 3.87 -1.42
N PRO A 297 16.48 2.87 -0.67
CA PRO A 297 16.82 1.60 -1.27
C PRO A 297 15.52 0.87 -1.68
N THR A 298 15.38 0.63 -2.99
CA THR A 298 14.34 -0.21 -3.58
C THR A 298 14.95 -1.56 -3.91
N GLN A 299 14.36 -2.64 -3.39
CA GLN A 299 14.93 -3.98 -3.52
C GLN A 299 13.92 -4.99 -4.02
N TRP A 300 14.47 -6.00 -4.68
CA TRP A 300 13.76 -7.07 -5.36
C TRP A 300 14.06 -8.37 -4.64
N MET A 301 13.04 -9.17 -4.36
CA MET A 301 13.25 -10.51 -3.84
C MET A 301 13.61 -11.45 -5.00
N GLY A 302 14.82 -12.00 -4.99
CA GLY A 302 15.27 -12.98 -5.99
C GLY A 302 15.80 -12.38 -7.30
N LYS A 303 16.22 -13.25 -8.22
CA LYS A 303 16.68 -12.85 -9.56
C LYS A 303 15.46 -12.59 -10.45
N ARG A 304 15.41 -11.44 -11.13
CA ARG A 304 14.35 -11.12 -12.11
C ARG A 304 14.64 -11.73 -13.47
N LYS A 305 13.63 -12.27 -14.14
CA LYS A 305 13.68 -12.60 -15.57
C LYS A 305 12.50 -11.99 -16.31
N ARG A 306 12.78 -11.50 -17.52
CA ARG A 306 11.75 -11.07 -18.47
C ARG A 306 11.11 -12.31 -19.09
N VAL A 307 9.78 -12.32 -19.13
CA VAL A 307 9.04 -13.30 -19.92
C VAL A 307 9.11 -12.87 -21.38
N ASP A 308 9.57 -13.79 -22.23
CA ASP A 308 9.61 -13.58 -23.66
C ASP A 308 8.37 -14.20 -24.29
N PHE A 309 7.39 -13.36 -24.67
CA PHE A 309 6.17 -13.81 -25.33
C PHE A 309 6.37 -14.14 -26.82
N SER A 310 7.60 -14.06 -27.33
CA SER A 310 7.98 -14.62 -28.64
C SER A 310 8.48 -16.08 -28.54
N ASP A 311 8.82 -16.55 -27.33
CA ASP A 311 9.19 -17.93 -27.08
C ASP A 311 7.95 -18.83 -27.00
N ALA A 312 7.91 -19.86 -27.84
CA ALA A 312 6.84 -20.86 -27.90
C ALA A 312 6.60 -21.55 -26.54
N THR A 313 7.63 -21.67 -25.71
CA THR A 313 7.53 -22.25 -24.36
C THR A 313 6.65 -21.40 -23.45
N ASN A 314 6.79 -20.08 -23.48
CA ASN A 314 6.02 -19.16 -22.65
C ASN A 314 4.60 -18.94 -23.21
N VAL A 315 4.46 -18.92 -24.54
CA VAL A 315 3.16 -18.85 -25.21
C VAL A 315 2.33 -20.11 -24.91
N GLY A 316 2.97 -21.28 -24.82
CA GLY A 316 2.32 -22.54 -24.47
C GLY A 316 1.78 -22.61 -23.03
N LEU A 317 2.20 -21.68 -22.15
CA LEU A 317 1.66 -21.56 -20.79
C LEU A 317 0.40 -20.70 -20.72
N LEU A 318 0.07 -19.98 -21.80
CA LEU A 318 -1.05 -19.05 -21.84
C LEU A 318 -2.31 -19.70 -22.41
N ASP A 319 -3.42 -19.50 -21.70
CA ASP A 319 -4.75 -19.77 -22.22
C ASP A 319 -5.34 -18.46 -22.79
N LEU A 320 -5.24 -18.31 -24.11
CA LEU A 320 -5.72 -17.12 -24.83
C LEU A 320 -7.25 -17.00 -24.87
N ASP A 321 -7.99 -18.12 -24.74
CA ASP A 321 -9.46 -18.08 -24.62
C ASP A 321 -9.84 -17.42 -23.30
N THR A 322 -9.24 -17.90 -22.22
CA THR A 322 -9.49 -17.39 -20.87
C THR A 322 -9.06 -15.93 -20.75
N LEU A 323 -7.89 -15.56 -21.27
CA LEU A 323 -7.43 -14.15 -21.27
C LEU A 323 -8.38 -13.21 -22.02
N HIS A 324 -8.95 -13.66 -23.15
CA HIS A 324 -9.91 -12.87 -23.91
C HIS A 324 -11.21 -12.68 -23.12
N ALA A 325 -11.75 -13.75 -22.54
CA ALA A 325 -12.95 -13.70 -21.71
C ALA A 325 -12.78 -12.74 -20.52
N ASP A 326 -11.69 -12.90 -19.76
CA ASP A 326 -11.37 -12.05 -18.60
C ASP A 326 -11.20 -10.58 -18.97
N LEU A 327 -10.65 -10.29 -20.15
CA LEU A 327 -10.48 -8.92 -20.65
C LEU A 327 -11.81 -8.31 -21.09
N VAL A 328 -12.72 -9.10 -21.68
CA VAL A 328 -14.07 -8.67 -22.05
C VAL A 328 -14.92 -8.40 -20.79
N GLU A 329 -14.82 -9.25 -19.77
CA GLU A 329 -15.47 -9.00 -18.48
C GLU A 329 -14.94 -7.73 -17.81
N TYR A 330 -13.61 -7.53 -17.84
CA TYR A 330 -12.99 -6.32 -17.33
C TYR A 330 -13.46 -5.06 -18.07
N LYS A 331 -13.59 -5.14 -19.40
CA LYS A 331 -14.15 -4.06 -20.23
C LYS A 331 -15.58 -3.71 -19.81
N ALA A 332 -16.43 -4.71 -19.57
CA ALA A 332 -17.81 -4.51 -19.14
C ALA A 332 -17.89 -3.85 -17.75
N ALA A 333 -17.01 -4.23 -16.82
CA ALA A 333 -16.93 -3.63 -15.49
C ALA A 333 -16.48 -2.15 -15.50
N ARG A 334 -15.83 -1.70 -16.59
CA ARG A 334 -15.35 -0.34 -16.80
C ARG A 334 -16.31 0.55 -17.61
N ASP A 335 -17.48 0.03 -17.97
CA ASP A 335 -18.48 0.71 -18.81
C ASP A 335 -17.97 1.09 -20.21
N CYS A 336 -16.88 0.45 -20.68
CA CYS A 336 -16.32 0.64 -22.02
C CYS A 336 -17.09 -0.19 -23.07
N GLY A 337 -18.42 -0.01 -23.14
CA GLY A 337 -19.30 -0.78 -24.03
C GLY A 337 -18.96 -0.59 -25.51
N ASN A 338 -18.39 0.56 -25.85
CA ASN A 338 -18.09 1.01 -27.20
C ASN A 338 -16.75 0.52 -27.79
N LEU A 339 -15.96 -0.26 -27.04
CA LEU A 339 -14.70 -0.86 -27.50
C LEU A 339 -14.90 -2.32 -27.92
N TYR A 340 -14.48 -2.68 -29.13
CA TYR A 340 -14.36 -4.08 -29.58
C TYR A 340 -12.94 -4.60 -29.35
N VAL A 341 -12.81 -5.83 -28.83
CA VAL A 341 -11.53 -6.47 -28.50
C VAL A 341 -11.31 -7.70 -29.39
N PRO A 342 -10.53 -7.59 -30.49
CA PRO A 342 -10.23 -8.72 -31.35
C PRO A 342 -9.27 -9.70 -30.67
N ARG A 343 -9.62 -10.98 -30.69
CA ARG A 343 -8.78 -12.04 -30.11
C ARG A 343 -7.40 -12.16 -30.77
N SER A 344 -7.33 -11.91 -32.08
CA SER A 344 -6.10 -11.96 -32.87
C SER A 344 -5.02 -10.98 -32.40
N HIS A 345 -5.38 -9.91 -31.69
CA HIS A 345 -4.45 -8.86 -31.28
C HIS A 345 -3.77 -9.12 -29.94
N LEU A 346 -4.28 -10.04 -29.12
CA LEU A 346 -3.76 -10.29 -27.76
C LEU A 346 -2.29 -10.75 -27.77
N SER A 347 -1.92 -11.69 -28.65
CA SER A 347 -0.52 -12.15 -28.76
C SER A 347 0.41 -11.03 -29.20
N SER A 348 0.01 -10.22 -30.18
CA SER A 348 0.82 -9.11 -30.67
C SER A 348 1.01 -8.01 -29.61
N ILE A 349 -0.02 -7.74 -28.80
CA ILE A 349 0.06 -6.80 -27.67
C ILE A 349 1.04 -7.31 -26.60
N LEU A 350 0.97 -8.61 -26.26
CA LEU A 350 1.88 -9.22 -25.29
C LEU A 350 3.34 -9.19 -25.79
N GLN A 351 3.60 -9.48 -27.06
CA GLN A 351 4.93 -9.42 -27.66
C GLN A 351 5.55 -8.02 -27.63
N ASN A 352 4.73 -6.98 -27.78
CA ASN A 352 5.16 -5.58 -27.71
C ASN A 352 5.28 -5.04 -26.27
N SER A 353 4.96 -5.87 -25.28
CA SER A 353 4.95 -5.49 -23.87
C SER A 353 6.08 -6.19 -23.09
N THR A 354 6.33 -5.71 -21.88
CA THR A 354 7.32 -6.29 -20.97
C THR A 354 6.63 -6.84 -19.73
N LEU A 355 6.76 -8.15 -19.49
CA LEU A 355 6.42 -8.80 -18.22
C LEU A 355 7.70 -9.27 -17.55
N SER A 356 7.88 -8.91 -16.28
CA SER A 356 8.96 -9.38 -15.42
C SER A 356 8.41 -10.20 -14.27
N ILE A 357 9.01 -11.36 -13.99
CA ILE A 357 8.64 -12.26 -12.90
C ILE A 357 9.90 -12.80 -12.18
N PRO A 358 9.77 -13.34 -10.95
CA PRO A 358 10.86 -14.04 -10.28
C PRO A 358 11.38 -15.20 -11.14
N ALA A 359 12.69 -15.38 -11.21
CA ALA A 359 13.32 -16.39 -12.07
C ALA A 359 12.89 -17.82 -11.70
N ASP A 360 12.59 -18.07 -10.43
CA ASP A 360 12.14 -19.37 -9.93
C ASP A 360 10.70 -19.68 -10.35
N ASP A 361 9.92 -18.65 -10.70
CA ASP A 361 8.51 -18.74 -11.10
C ASP A 361 8.29 -18.64 -12.61
N LEU A 362 9.36 -18.63 -13.41
CA LEU A 362 9.29 -18.40 -14.86
C LEU A 362 8.37 -19.39 -15.59
N PHE A 363 8.28 -20.62 -15.07
CA PHE A 363 7.50 -21.72 -15.65
C PHE A 363 6.21 -21.99 -14.89
N ASN A 364 5.81 -21.12 -13.95
CA ASN A 364 4.55 -21.25 -13.25
C ASN A 364 3.41 -20.75 -14.16
N PRO A 365 2.56 -21.64 -14.70
CA PRO A 365 1.54 -21.25 -15.67
C PRO A 365 0.55 -20.24 -15.10
N HIS A 366 0.24 -20.33 -13.81
CA HIS A 366 -0.72 -19.46 -13.16
C HIS A 366 -0.21 -18.02 -13.04
N LEU A 367 1.05 -17.84 -12.62
CA LEU A 367 1.67 -16.52 -12.49
C LEU A 367 1.91 -15.86 -13.86
N VAL A 368 2.29 -16.64 -14.87
CA VAL A 368 2.47 -16.15 -16.24
C VAL A 368 1.14 -15.71 -16.84
N GLN A 369 0.07 -16.50 -16.65
CA GLN A 369 -1.30 -16.16 -17.07
C GLN A 369 -1.81 -14.89 -16.38
N GLU A 370 -1.66 -14.78 -15.05
CA GLU A 370 -2.06 -13.59 -14.29
C GLU A 370 -1.29 -12.35 -14.75
N GLY A 371 0.02 -12.48 -14.97
CA GLY A 371 0.87 -11.42 -15.47
C GLY A 371 0.47 -10.95 -16.87
N ALA A 372 0.21 -11.88 -17.79
CA ALA A 372 -0.27 -11.57 -19.13
C ALA A 372 -1.62 -10.84 -19.11
N LEU A 373 -2.57 -11.28 -18.26
CA LEU A 373 -3.84 -10.59 -18.09
C LEU A 373 -3.65 -9.15 -17.59
N ARG A 374 -2.73 -8.94 -16.64
CA ARG A 374 -2.44 -7.61 -16.08
C ARG A 374 -1.80 -6.67 -17.10
N VAL A 375 -0.94 -7.20 -17.98
CA VAL A 375 -0.39 -6.46 -19.14
C VAL A 375 -1.53 -6.03 -20.06
N LEU A 376 -2.41 -6.96 -20.45
CA LEU A 376 -3.52 -6.69 -21.36
C LEU A 376 -4.51 -5.66 -20.80
N LYS A 377 -4.87 -5.76 -19.51
CA LYS A 377 -5.72 -4.77 -18.82
C LYS A 377 -5.08 -3.38 -18.84
N THR A 378 -3.79 -3.29 -18.51
CA THR A 378 -3.06 -2.02 -18.50
C THR A 378 -2.96 -1.41 -19.90
N TYR A 379 -2.79 -2.24 -20.94
CA TYR A 379 -2.78 -1.79 -22.33
C TYR A 379 -4.15 -1.25 -22.74
N LEU A 380 -5.23 -1.97 -22.44
CA LEU A 380 -6.61 -1.55 -22.73
C LEU A 380 -6.90 -0.18 -22.12
N ASP A 381 -6.55 0.03 -20.85
CA ASP A 381 -6.76 1.31 -20.16
C ASP A 381 -6.05 2.47 -20.85
N ARG A 382 -4.80 2.25 -21.28
CA ARG A 382 -4.02 3.27 -21.98
C ARG A 382 -4.57 3.56 -23.37
N PHE A 383 -5.00 2.52 -24.07
CA PHE A 383 -5.61 2.64 -25.39
C PHE A 383 -6.90 3.47 -25.32
N VAL A 384 -7.80 3.13 -24.39
CA VAL A 384 -9.05 3.87 -24.17
C VAL A 384 -8.77 5.32 -23.82
N ALA A 385 -7.88 5.59 -22.85
CA ALA A 385 -7.54 6.96 -22.48
C ALA A 385 -6.91 7.77 -23.63
N CYS A 386 -6.20 7.11 -24.56
CA CYS A 386 -5.66 7.77 -25.75
C CYS A 386 -6.78 8.13 -26.74
N MET A 387 -7.66 7.16 -27.04
CA MET A 387 -8.79 7.36 -27.94
C MET A 387 -9.76 8.42 -27.41
N GLU A 388 -10.07 8.41 -26.12
CA GLU A 388 -10.92 9.42 -25.47
C GLU A 388 -10.31 10.82 -25.62
N ARG A 389 -9.01 10.99 -25.34
CA ARG A 389 -8.33 12.28 -25.47
C ARG A 389 -8.28 12.79 -26.90
N GLU A 390 -8.05 11.91 -27.88
CA GLU A 390 -8.07 12.30 -29.30
C GLU A 390 -9.48 12.68 -29.75
N ALA A 391 -10.47 11.91 -29.33
CA ALA A 391 -11.87 12.13 -29.68
C ALA A 391 -12.38 13.44 -29.07
N GLU A 392 -12.18 13.66 -27.76
CA GLU A 392 -12.47 14.93 -27.10
C GLU A 392 -11.70 16.10 -27.73
N GLY A 393 -10.42 15.90 -28.06
CA GLY A 393 -9.55 16.87 -28.70
C GLY A 393 -10.10 17.40 -30.04
N ARG A 394 -10.75 16.53 -30.83
CA ARG A 394 -11.41 16.91 -32.11
C ARG A 394 -12.69 17.72 -31.89
N HIS A 395 -13.26 17.65 -30.70
CA HIS A 395 -14.53 18.28 -30.33
C HIS A 395 -14.36 19.33 -29.23
N LEU A 396 -13.20 19.97 -29.12
CA LEU A 396 -12.98 21.06 -28.17
C LEU A 396 -13.52 22.39 -28.70
N GLU A 397 -14.28 23.08 -27.86
CA GLU A 397 -14.70 24.47 -28.05
C GLU A 397 -14.15 25.35 -26.92
N LEU A 398 -14.02 26.65 -27.19
CA LEU A 398 -13.57 27.62 -26.20
C LEU A 398 -14.74 27.92 -25.25
N GLY A 399 -14.67 27.42 -24.02
CA GLY A 399 -15.64 27.70 -22.96
C GLY A 399 -15.11 28.70 -21.95
N SER A 400 -16.00 29.27 -21.12
CA SER A 400 -15.62 30.08 -19.96
C SER A 400 -15.78 29.31 -18.66
N LEU A 401 -14.81 29.43 -17.76
CA LEU A 401 -14.94 29.04 -16.35
C LEU A 401 -15.31 30.31 -15.56
N PRO A 402 -16.49 30.38 -14.93
CA PRO A 402 -16.88 31.53 -14.12
C PRO A 402 -16.06 31.59 -12.83
N ALA A 403 -15.87 32.80 -12.28
CA ALA A 403 -15.09 33.05 -11.07
C ALA A 403 -15.58 32.30 -9.80
N VAL A 404 -16.81 31.78 -9.82
CA VAL A 404 -17.37 30.93 -8.75
C VAL A 404 -17.75 29.60 -9.40
N HIS A 405 -16.88 28.61 -9.22
CA HIS A 405 -17.14 27.22 -9.57
C HIS A 405 -17.10 26.41 -8.28
N ASP A 406 -18.05 25.49 -8.07
CA ASP A 406 -18.21 24.69 -6.83
C ASP A 406 -16.99 23.80 -6.47
N SER A 407 -15.95 23.85 -7.29
CA SER A 407 -14.68 23.12 -7.12
C SER A 407 -13.56 23.99 -6.55
N VAL A 408 -13.75 25.31 -6.43
CA VAL A 408 -12.79 26.23 -5.83
C VAL A 408 -13.14 26.38 -4.35
N VAL A 409 -12.51 25.55 -3.51
CA VAL A 409 -12.61 25.68 -2.05
C VAL A 409 -11.96 27.00 -1.64
N SER A 410 -12.77 27.89 -1.06
CA SER A 410 -12.40 29.20 -0.54
C SER A 410 -11.44 29.16 0.65
#